data_AF-T0PXQ2-F1
#
_entry.id   AF-T0PXQ2-F1
#
_cell.length_a   1.000
_cell.length_b   1.000
_cell.length_c   1.000
_cell.angle_alpha   90.00
_cell.angle_beta   90.00
_cell.angle_gamma   90.00
#
_symmetry.space_group_name_H-M   'P 1'
#
loop_
_entity.id
_entity.type
_entity.pdbx_description
1 polymer ?
#
loop_
_entity_poly.entity_id
_entity_poly.type
_entity_poly.pdbx_seq_one_letter_code
_entity_poly.pdbx_strand_id
1 'polypeptide(L)'
;MQLGAISTGGLLQLYVVHGPQAVSPTAMYRGVQPRPVPCPLGMYRQPGNGLSLTECQLCPRGVYGKLPGLESSACSGPCPKGTYQDRLGATSIDDCTPCPKGTYGATAGLTTRACTAPCPYGTYSMTEGLTAASSCTPCEPDYRGPNGHRGNNVNSANAGGYVCDRYYTDVNRKKIATGKDAARKKQRLAQYE
;
A
#
# COMPACT_ATOMS: atom_id res chain seq x y z
N MET A 1 -28.57 -50.75 18.74
CA MET A 1 -27.94 -50.32 17.47
C MET A 1 -26.45 -50.50 17.63
N GLN A 2 -25.83 -51.39 16.85
CA GLN A 2 -24.40 -51.67 16.95
C GLN A 2 -23.75 -51.27 15.63
N LEU A 3 -22.74 -50.41 15.69
CA LEU A 3 -21.94 -50.00 14.53
C LEU A 3 -20.88 -51.08 14.27
N GLY A 4 -20.85 -51.61 13.04
CA GLY A 4 -19.86 -52.58 12.60
C GLY A 4 -19.04 -52.06 11.43
N ALA A 5 -17.80 -52.53 11.30
CA ALA A 5 -16.92 -52.24 10.18
C ALA A 5 -16.36 -53.55 9.60
N ILE A 6 -16.43 -53.73 8.29
CA ILE A 6 -15.74 -54.80 7.55
C ILE A 6 -14.75 -54.14 6.59
N SER A 7 -13.53 -54.69 6.56
CA SER A 7 -12.48 -54.31 5.63
C SER A 7 -12.28 -55.44 4.64
N THR A 8 -12.73 -55.23 3.40
CA THR A 8 -12.38 -56.09 2.26
C THR A 8 -11.78 -55.22 1.18
N GLY A 9 -10.57 -55.55 0.73
CA GLY A 9 -9.91 -54.85 -0.38
C GLY A 9 -9.56 -53.38 -0.14
N GLY A 10 -9.26 -52.97 1.09
CA GLY A 10 -8.76 -51.62 1.39
C GLY A 10 -9.81 -50.51 1.50
N LEU A 11 -11.10 -50.85 1.45
CA LEU A 11 -12.21 -49.92 1.74
C LEU A 11 -12.87 -50.29 3.07
N LEU A 12 -12.93 -49.34 3.99
CA LEU A 12 -13.61 -49.48 5.27
C LEU A 12 -15.10 -49.13 5.07
N GLN A 13 -15.97 -50.14 5.07
CA GLN A 13 -17.42 -49.95 4.95
C GLN A 13 -18.05 -50.00 6.34
N LEU A 14 -18.70 -48.89 6.73
CA LEU A 14 -19.50 -48.79 7.95
C LEU A 14 -20.95 -49.12 7.64
N TYR A 15 -21.55 -49.99 8.42
CA TYR A 15 -22.96 -50.37 8.25
C TYR A 15 -23.68 -50.42 9.60
N VAL A 16 -24.99 -50.14 9.55
CA VAL A 16 -25.90 -50.19 10.70
C VAL A 16 -26.71 -51.48 10.59
N VAL A 17 -26.55 -52.38 11.57
CA VAL A 17 -27.25 -53.67 11.58
C VAL A 17 -28.66 -53.50 12.17
N HIS A 18 -29.67 -53.55 11.29
CA HIS A 18 -31.08 -53.62 11.68
C HIS A 18 -31.62 -55.02 11.38
N GLY A 19 -31.52 -55.93 12.35
CA GLY A 19 -32.12 -57.26 12.25
C GLY A 19 -31.58 -58.14 11.11
N PRO A 20 -32.15 -59.34 10.90
CA PRO A 20 -31.65 -60.26 9.91
C PRO A 20 -32.18 -59.85 8.54
N GLN A 21 -31.26 -59.47 7.65
CA GLN A 21 -31.48 -59.31 6.20
C GLN A 21 -32.19 -58.03 5.73
N ALA A 22 -31.51 -56.88 5.82
CA ALA A 22 -31.58 -55.85 4.79
C ALA A 22 -30.44 -54.84 4.98
N VAL A 23 -29.32 -55.05 4.29
CA VAL A 23 -28.33 -53.97 4.10
C VAL A 23 -28.86 -53.12 2.95
N SER A 24 -29.57 -52.03 3.27
CA SER A 24 -30.00 -51.07 2.27
C SER A 24 -28.86 -50.08 2.01
N PRO A 25 -28.33 -49.98 0.79
CA PRO A 25 -27.28 -49.02 0.49
C PRO A 25 -27.87 -47.61 0.61
N THR A 26 -27.41 -46.85 1.60
CA THR A 26 -27.71 -45.41 1.66
C THR A 26 -26.95 -44.76 0.51
N ALA A 27 -27.67 -44.41 -0.56
CA ALA A 27 -27.12 -43.61 -1.64
C ALA A 27 -26.86 -42.20 -1.11
N MET A 28 -25.62 -41.94 -0.65
CA MET A 28 -25.16 -40.56 -0.46
C MET A 28 -25.06 -39.96 -1.85
N TYR A 29 -25.94 -39.01 -2.18
CA TYR A 29 -25.78 -38.20 -3.38
C TYR A 29 -24.37 -37.61 -3.33
N ARG A 30 -23.51 -37.98 -4.30
CA ARG A 30 -22.29 -37.23 -4.60
C ARG A 30 -22.73 -35.85 -5.06
N GLY A 31 -22.98 -34.96 -4.11
CA GLY A 31 -23.38 -33.59 -4.38
C GLY A 31 -22.34 -32.97 -5.29
N VAL A 32 -22.79 -32.42 -6.41
CA VAL A 32 -21.96 -31.54 -7.24
C VAL A 32 -21.56 -30.37 -6.33
N GLN A 33 -20.29 -30.30 -5.94
CA GLN A 33 -19.83 -29.16 -5.16
C GLN A 33 -19.91 -27.91 -6.03
N PRO A 34 -20.57 -26.83 -5.56
CA PRO A 34 -20.66 -25.61 -6.33
C PRO A 34 -19.26 -25.05 -6.58
N ARG A 35 -18.99 -24.67 -7.83
CA ARG A 35 -17.69 -24.13 -8.22
C ARG A 35 -17.49 -22.77 -7.53
N PRO A 36 -16.33 -22.51 -6.91
CA PRO A 36 -16.07 -21.22 -6.26
C PRO A 36 -16.24 -20.05 -7.22
N VAL A 37 -16.95 -19.01 -6.78
CA VAL A 37 -17.16 -17.79 -7.58
C VAL A 37 -15.95 -16.88 -7.41
N PRO A 38 -15.18 -16.55 -8.47
CA PRO A 38 -14.00 -15.70 -8.32
C PRO A 38 -14.40 -14.27 -7.92
N CYS A 39 -13.63 -13.65 -7.01
CA CYS A 39 -13.82 -12.24 -6.69
C CYS A 39 -13.54 -11.35 -7.91
N PRO A 40 -14.26 -10.23 -8.07
CA PRO A 40 -14.01 -9.29 -9.15
C PRO A 40 -12.69 -8.54 -8.92
N LEU A 41 -12.31 -7.73 -9.91
CA LEU A 41 -11.14 -6.84 -9.85
C LEU A 41 -11.21 -5.92 -8.63
N GLY A 42 -10.05 -5.59 -8.08
CA GLY A 42 -9.95 -4.78 -6.85
C GLY A 42 -10.47 -5.47 -5.59
N MET A 43 -10.82 -6.76 -5.65
CA MET A 43 -11.26 -7.53 -4.48
C MET A 43 -10.48 -8.83 -4.35
N TYR A 44 -10.35 -9.31 -3.12
CA TYR A 44 -9.72 -10.57 -2.77
C TYR A 44 -10.54 -11.31 -1.72
N ARG A 45 -10.25 -12.58 -1.50
CA ARG A 45 -10.72 -13.35 -0.33
C ARG A 45 -9.64 -14.30 0.11
N GLN A 46 -9.71 -14.88 1.31
CA GLN A 46 -8.78 -15.96 1.67
C GLN A 46 -9.11 -17.25 0.89
N PRO A 47 -8.15 -18.17 0.70
CA PRO A 47 -8.39 -19.44 0.02
C PRO A 47 -9.52 -20.22 0.71
N GLY A 48 -10.49 -20.71 -0.06
CA GLY A 48 -11.63 -21.44 0.48
C GLY A 48 -12.78 -21.60 -0.51
N ASN A 49 -13.86 -22.24 -0.04
CA ASN A 49 -15.09 -22.46 -0.81
C ASN A 49 -15.93 -21.19 -0.86
N GLY A 50 -15.39 -20.12 -1.45
CA GLY A 50 -16.13 -18.88 -1.54
C GLY A 50 -17.19 -18.97 -2.64
N LEU A 51 -18.45 -19.03 -2.22
CA LEU A 51 -19.61 -19.25 -3.09
C LEU A 51 -20.36 -17.95 -3.39
N SER A 52 -20.12 -16.90 -2.60
CA SER A 52 -20.78 -15.60 -2.74
C SER A 52 -19.78 -14.46 -2.94
N LEU A 53 -20.20 -13.45 -3.71
CA LEU A 53 -19.46 -12.20 -3.88
C LEU A 53 -19.41 -11.36 -2.59
N THR A 54 -20.33 -11.58 -1.66
CA THR A 54 -20.37 -10.88 -0.36
C THR A 54 -19.19 -11.25 0.54
N GLU A 55 -18.51 -12.35 0.26
CA GLU A 55 -17.32 -12.79 1.00
C GLU A 55 -16.03 -12.13 0.49
N CYS A 56 -16.09 -11.44 -0.65
CA CYS A 56 -14.95 -10.72 -1.20
C CYS A 56 -14.71 -9.43 -0.41
N GLN A 57 -13.45 -9.20 -0.07
CA GLN A 57 -12.95 -8.00 0.60
C GLN A 57 -12.26 -7.09 -0.42
N LEU A 58 -12.37 -5.78 -0.25
CA LEU A 58 -11.66 -4.81 -1.10
C LEU A 58 -10.16 -4.91 -0.86
N CYS A 59 -9.38 -4.76 -1.92
CA CYS A 59 -7.93 -4.61 -1.82
C CYS A 59 -7.58 -3.45 -0.87
N PRO A 60 -6.64 -3.65 0.08
CA PRO A 60 -6.26 -2.60 1.01
C PRO A 60 -5.60 -1.41 0.30
N ARG A 61 -5.48 -0.30 1.02
CA ARG A 61 -4.75 0.89 0.55
C ARG A 61 -3.31 0.52 0.20
N GLY A 62 -2.74 1.17 -0.80
CA GLY A 62 -1.37 0.94 -1.26
C GLY A 62 -1.19 -0.26 -2.17
N VAL A 63 -2.19 -1.12 -2.41
CA VAL A 63 -2.11 -2.23 -3.37
C VAL A 63 -3.22 -2.16 -4.40
N TYR A 64 -3.06 -2.86 -5.52
CA TYR A 64 -4.06 -2.95 -6.59
C TYR A 64 -4.38 -4.40 -6.95
N GLY A 65 -5.59 -4.64 -7.45
CA GLY A 65 -6.10 -5.96 -7.86
C GLY A 65 -6.45 -6.00 -9.34
N LYS A 66 -5.45 -6.28 -10.19
CA LYS A 66 -5.52 -6.37 -11.66
C LYS A 66 -6.16 -7.66 -12.17
N LEU A 67 -6.22 -8.69 -11.35
CA LEU A 67 -6.79 -9.99 -11.72
C LEU A 67 -8.03 -10.29 -10.87
N PRO A 68 -9.02 -11.02 -11.41
CA PRO A 68 -10.09 -11.59 -10.61
C PRO A 68 -9.58 -12.79 -9.79
N GLY A 69 -10.34 -13.17 -8.77
CA GLY A 69 -10.08 -14.37 -7.96
C GLY A 69 -8.86 -14.26 -7.05
N LEU A 70 -8.49 -13.05 -6.62
CA LEU A 70 -7.33 -12.86 -5.74
C LEU A 70 -7.57 -13.52 -4.39
N GLU A 71 -6.55 -14.25 -3.92
CA GLU A 71 -6.65 -15.07 -2.71
C GLU A 71 -5.96 -14.46 -1.48
N SER A 72 -5.46 -13.22 -1.58
CA SER A 72 -4.72 -12.58 -0.51
C SER A 72 -4.89 -11.06 -0.49
N SER A 73 -4.66 -10.47 0.69
CA SER A 73 -4.67 -9.02 0.89
C SER A 73 -3.52 -8.31 0.18
N ALA A 74 -2.52 -9.04 -0.32
CA ALA A 74 -1.50 -8.49 -1.22
C ALA A 74 -2.07 -8.16 -2.61
N CYS A 75 -3.27 -8.65 -2.93
CA CYS A 75 -3.93 -8.50 -4.21
C CYS A 75 -3.00 -8.87 -5.37
N SER A 76 -2.89 -8.06 -6.42
CA SER A 76 -1.92 -8.28 -7.49
C SER A 76 -0.53 -7.73 -7.15
N GLY A 77 -0.46 -6.76 -6.23
CA GLY A 77 0.79 -6.23 -5.73
C GLY A 77 0.69 -4.80 -5.22
N PRO A 78 1.76 -4.29 -4.60
CA PRO A 78 1.81 -2.92 -4.12
C PRO A 78 1.93 -1.92 -5.28
N CYS A 79 1.41 -0.72 -5.07
CA CYS A 79 1.67 0.43 -5.91
C CYS A 79 3.18 0.71 -5.99
N PRO A 80 3.71 1.05 -7.17
CA PRO A 80 5.15 1.25 -7.36
C PRO A 80 5.69 2.43 -6.53
N LYS A 81 7.02 2.46 -6.36
CA LYS A 81 7.71 3.61 -5.73
C LYS A 81 7.34 4.91 -6.43
N GLY A 82 7.30 6.00 -5.67
CA GLY A 82 6.85 7.30 -6.17
C GLY A 82 5.34 7.39 -6.37
N THR A 83 4.55 6.37 -6.02
CA THR A 83 3.08 6.46 -6.05
C THR A 83 2.49 6.03 -4.71
N TYR A 84 1.27 6.50 -4.42
CA TYR A 84 0.48 6.13 -3.27
C TYR A 84 -0.95 5.80 -3.70
N GLN A 85 -1.63 4.97 -2.92
CA GLN A 85 -3.05 4.69 -3.09
C GLN A 85 -3.76 4.83 -1.76
N ASP A 86 -4.59 5.84 -1.65
CA ASP A 86 -5.39 6.12 -0.47
C ASP A 86 -6.82 5.57 -0.58
N ARG A 87 -7.21 4.92 -1.68
CA ARG A 87 -8.53 4.28 -1.80
C ARG A 87 -8.42 2.77 -1.64
N LEU A 88 -9.49 2.17 -1.14
CA LEU A 88 -9.66 0.72 -1.14
C LEU A 88 -10.13 0.28 -2.52
N GLY A 89 -9.79 -0.95 -2.90
CA GLY A 89 -10.32 -1.58 -4.10
C GLY A 89 -9.74 -1.06 -5.41
N ALA A 90 -8.49 -0.58 -5.40
CA ALA A 90 -7.80 -0.22 -6.64
C ALA A 90 -7.74 -1.44 -7.58
N THR A 91 -8.07 -1.22 -8.84
CA THR A 91 -8.21 -2.27 -9.86
C THR A 91 -6.98 -2.37 -10.76
N SER A 92 -6.18 -1.32 -10.83
CA SER A 92 -5.04 -1.24 -11.72
C SER A 92 -3.90 -0.44 -11.11
N ILE A 93 -2.74 -0.49 -11.77
CA ILE A 93 -1.59 0.34 -11.40
C ILE A 93 -1.85 1.83 -11.69
N ASP A 94 -2.73 2.14 -12.64
CA ASP A 94 -3.10 3.51 -13.02
C ASP A 94 -3.95 4.20 -11.94
N ASP A 95 -4.57 3.41 -11.06
CA ASP A 95 -5.26 3.94 -9.89
C ASP A 95 -4.28 4.47 -8.83
N CYS A 96 -3.00 4.09 -8.88
CA CYS A 96 -1.96 4.58 -7.97
C CYS A 96 -1.60 6.02 -8.32
N THR A 97 -1.87 6.94 -7.40
CA THR A 97 -1.63 8.37 -7.59
C THR A 97 -0.15 8.70 -7.37
N PRO A 98 0.51 9.48 -8.25
CA PRO A 98 1.90 9.86 -8.04
C PRO A 98 2.06 10.72 -6.77
N CYS A 99 3.21 10.58 -6.11
CA CYS A 99 3.58 11.42 -4.97
C CYS A 99 3.53 12.89 -5.38
N PRO A 100 2.89 13.76 -4.57
CA PRO A 100 2.80 15.16 -4.89
C PRO A 100 4.20 15.79 -4.97
N LYS A 101 4.27 16.92 -5.65
CA LYS A 101 5.49 17.72 -5.75
C LYS A 101 6.04 18.01 -4.34
N GLY A 102 7.35 18.09 -4.21
CA GLY A 102 8.03 18.32 -2.93
C GLY A 102 8.05 17.15 -1.96
N THR A 103 7.46 15.99 -2.27
CA THR A 103 7.63 14.74 -1.51
C THR A 103 8.26 13.66 -2.38
N TYR A 104 8.77 12.61 -1.73
CA TYR A 104 9.28 11.42 -2.41
C TYR A 104 8.70 10.15 -1.80
N GLY A 105 8.56 9.10 -2.62
CA GLY A 105 8.11 7.77 -2.23
C GLY A 105 9.22 6.73 -2.43
N ALA A 106 10.01 6.49 -1.39
CA ALA A 106 11.14 5.56 -1.40
C ALA A 106 10.73 4.08 -1.36
N THR A 107 9.53 3.79 -0.88
CA THR A 107 8.97 2.45 -0.73
C THR A 107 7.75 2.27 -1.64
N ALA A 108 7.50 1.03 -2.05
CA ALA A 108 6.25 0.65 -2.69
C ALA A 108 5.13 0.56 -1.65
N GLY A 109 3.88 0.58 -2.09
CA GLY A 109 2.72 0.36 -1.21
C GLY A 109 2.36 1.54 -0.31
N LEU A 110 2.70 2.77 -0.71
CA LEU A 110 2.36 3.94 0.07
C LEU A 110 0.85 4.16 0.09
N THR A 111 0.32 4.58 1.24
CA THR A 111 -1.13 4.70 1.47
C THR A 111 -1.60 6.14 1.61
N THR A 112 -0.67 7.10 1.63
CA THR A 112 -0.96 8.51 1.92
C THR A 112 -0.24 9.44 0.97
N ARG A 113 -0.81 10.64 0.79
CA ARG A 113 -0.26 11.74 0.00
C ARG A 113 1.07 12.28 0.54
N ALA A 114 1.39 12.04 1.82
CA ALA A 114 2.69 12.38 2.38
C ALA A 114 3.83 11.52 1.79
N CYS A 115 3.49 10.43 1.11
CA CYS A 115 4.43 9.44 0.60
C CYS A 115 5.39 8.97 1.70
N THR A 116 6.69 8.88 1.41
CA THR A 116 7.67 8.54 2.45
C THR A 116 7.98 9.75 3.31
N ALA A 117 8.34 10.87 2.68
CA ALA A 117 8.66 12.12 3.38
C ALA A 117 8.72 13.30 2.39
N PRO A 118 8.65 14.55 2.88
CA PRO A 118 9.02 15.72 2.11
C PRO A 118 10.51 15.72 1.74
N CYS A 119 10.86 16.45 0.68
CA CYS A 119 12.26 16.69 0.30
C CYS A 119 13.06 17.29 1.47
N PRO A 120 14.34 16.89 1.64
CA PRO A 120 15.17 17.37 2.73
C PRO A 120 15.41 18.88 2.69
N TYR A 121 15.77 19.46 3.83
CA TYR A 121 16.03 20.90 3.96
C TYR A 121 17.02 21.41 2.90
N GLY A 122 16.69 22.54 2.28
CA GLY A 122 17.53 23.14 1.22
C GLY A 122 17.43 22.46 -0.15
N THR A 123 16.46 21.55 -0.31
CA THR A 123 16.11 20.96 -1.61
C THR A 123 14.61 21.13 -1.85
N TYR A 124 14.20 21.04 -3.11
CA TYR A 124 12.81 21.14 -3.57
C TYR A 124 12.57 20.15 -4.71
N SER A 125 11.31 19.95 -5.09
CA SER A 125 10.96 19.23 -6.30
C SER A 125 9.66 19.75 -6.88
N MET A 126 9.64 19.99 -8.19
CA MET A 126 8.43 20.42 -8.93
C MET A 126 7.84 19.30 -9.79
N THR A 127 8.49 18.13 -9.78
CA THR A 127 8.01 16.93 -10.45
C THR A 127 7.25 16.06 -9.44
N GLU A 128 6.19 15.44 -9.93
CA GLU A 128 5.44 14.44 -9.17
C GLU A 128 6.14 13.08 -9.30
N GLY A 129 5.85 12.18 -8.37
CA GLY A 129 6.30 10.79 -8.47
C GLY A 129 7.78 10.55 -8.14
N LEU A 130 8.42 11.41 -7.36
CA LEU A 130 9.81 11.19 -6.94
C LEU A 130 9.94 9.87 -6.18
N THR A 131 10.97 9.10 -6.52
CA THR A 131 11.24 7.80 -5.89
C THR A 131 12.31 7.87 -4.81
N ALA A 132 13.04 8.98 -4.68
CA ALA A 132 14.11 9.13 -3.70
C ALA A 132 14.33 10.59 -3.30
N ALA A 133 14.85 10.78 -2.07
CA ALA A 133 15.26 12.10 -1.57
C ALA A 133 16.41 12.72 -2.37
N SER A 134 17.30 11.90 -2.94
CA SER A 134 18.40 12.34 -3.78
C SER A 134 17.95 12.92 -5.13
N SER A 135 16.73 12.61 -5.55
CA SER A 135 16.11 13.19 -6.75
C SER A 135 15.56 14.61 -6.51
N CYS A 136 15.58 15.09 -5.27
CA CYS A 136 15.21 16.47 -4.97
C CYS A 136 16.31 17.43 -5.47
N THR A 137 15.91 18.51 -6.13
CA THR A 137 16.79 19.52 -6.67
C THR A 137 17.31 20.42 -5.55
N PRO A 138 18.63 20.67 -5.46
CA PRO A 138 19.17 21.59 -4.47
C PRO A 138 18.76 23.04 -4.77
N CYS A 139 18.49 23.80 -3.71
CA CYS A 139 18.33 25.26 -3.83
C CYS A 139 19.67 25.95 -4.11
N GLU A 140 19.60 27.09 -4.80
CA GLU A 140 20.73 28.01 -4.96
C GLU A 140 21.20 28.57 -3.59
N PRO A 141 22.44 29.08 -3.49
CA PRO A 141 22.90 29.82 -2.31
C PRO A 141 21.92 30.94 -1.95
N ASP A 142 21.66 31.16 -0.65
CA ASP A 142 20.71 32.17 -0.13
C ASP A 142 19.21 31.90 -0.40
N TYR A 143 18.85 30.76 -1.01
CA TYR A 143 17.46 30.34 -1.21
C TYR A 143 17.05 29.18 -0.29
N ARG A 144 15.77 29.13 0.11
CA ARG A 144 15.22 28.11 1.02
C ARG A 144 14.27 27.14 0.30
N GLY A 145 14.45 25.85 0.57
CA GLY A 145 13.46 24.82 0.24
C GLY A 145 12.33 24.76 1.30
N PRO A 146 11.22 24.06 1.02
CA PRO A 146 9.92 24.25 1.69
C PRO A 146 9.80 23.91 3.19
N ASN A 147 10.91 23.66 3.91
CA ASN A 147 10.90 23.46 5.37
C ASN A 147 11.39 24.70 6.17
N GLY A 148 11.08 25.91 5.68
CA GLY A 148 11.38 27.18 6.35
C GLY A 148 10.27 28.23 6.12
N HIS A 149 9.08 27.97 6.67
CA HIS A 149 7.91 28.88 6.73
C HIS A 149 7.46 29.61 5.45
N ARG A 150 7.09 28.83 4.43
CA ARG A 150 5.83 28.86 3.66
C ARG A 150 5.82 27.60 2.78
N GLY A 151 4.83 26.72 2.98
CA GLY A 151 4.50 25.69 1.98
C GLY A 151 5.09 24.27 2.17
N ASN A 152 4.68 23.59 3.24
CA ASN A 152 4.56 22.11 3.26
C ASN A 152 3.26 21.70 3.99
N ASN A 153 2.15 22.37 3.67
CA ASN A 153 0.85 21.91 4.14
C ASN A 153 0.41 20.69 3.31
N VAL A 154 0.76 19.48 3.71
CA VAL A 154 0.30 18.24 3.04
C VAL A 154 -1.23 18.16 2.85
N ASN A 155 -1.99 18.99 3.59
CA ASN A 155 -3.46 19.12 3.50
C ASN A 155 -3.95 20.19 2.49
N SER A 156 -3.06 20.92 1.81
CA SER A 156 -3.43 21.83 0.72
C SER A 156 -3.12 21.19 -0.63
N ALA A 157 -4.06 21.23 -1.57
CA ALA A 157 -3.92 20.66 -2.91
C ALA A 157 -2.65 21.16 -3.64
N ASN A 158 -2.15 22.35 -3.30
CA ASN A 158 -0.98 23.01 -3.90
C ASN A 158 0.20 23.20 -2.94
N ALA A 159 0.43 22.27 -2.02
CA ALA A 159 1.50 22.40 -1.04
C ALA A 159 2.50 21.25 -1.14
N GLY A 160 3.76 21.62 -1.27
CA GLY A 160 4.85 20.75 -1.67
C GLY A 160 5.21 21.07 -3.12
N GLY A 161 6.40 21.60 -3.33
CA GLY A 161 6.95 21.87 -4.65
C GLY A 161 6.97 23.31 -5.12
N TYR A 162 6.96 24.29 -4.21
CA TYR A 162 7.37 25.65 -4.59
C TYR A 162 8.86 25.66 -4.95
N VAL A 163 9.21 26.48 -5.95
CA VAL A 163 10.60 26.86 -6.24
C VAL A 163 11.19 27.47 -4.96
N CYS A 164 12.50 27.37 -4.79
CA CYS A 164 13.13 27.93 -3.60
C CYS A 164 12.83 29.43 -3.48
N ASP A 165 12.46 29.87 -2.27
CA ASP A 165 12.16 31.27 -2.00
C ASP A 165 13.43 32.03 -1.57
N ARG A 166 13.53 33.28 -2.06
CA ARG A 166 14.62 34.19 -1.69
C ARG A 166 14.48 34.60 -0.24
N TYR A 167 15.60 34.68 0.47
CA TYR A 167 15.68 35.22 1.83
C TYR A 167 15.14 36.65 1.88
N TYR A 168 13.89 36.86 2.26
CA TYR A 168 13.49 38.13 2.83
C TYR A 168 13.82 38.04 4.31
N THR A 169 14.84 38.80 4.73
CA THR A 169 14.95 39.17 6.13
C THR A 169 13.57 39.64 6.59
N ASP A 170 13.06 39.12 7.71
CA ASP A 170 11.93 39.78 8.36
C ASP A 170 12.28 41.27 8.58
N VAL A 171 11.29 42.13 8.79
CA VAL A 171 11.45 43.56 9.13
C VAL A 171 12.49 43.84 10.23
N ASN A 172 12.89 42.83 11.01
CA ASN A 172 13.90 42.83 12.08
C ASN A 172 15.21 42.05 11.77
N ARG A 173 15.48 41.67 10.52
CA ARG A 173 16.75 41.00 10.08
C ARG A 173 17.14 39.75 10.87
N LYS A 174 16.20 39.00 11.46
CA LYS A 174 16.58 37.80 12.24
C LYS A 174 16.85 36.62 11.31
N LYS A 175 18.08 36.09 11.36
CA LYS A 175 18.47 34.93 10.56
C LYS A 175 17.79 33.66 11.09
N ILE A 176 16.92 33.04 10.30
CA ILE A 176 16.43 31.68 10.58
C ILE A 176 17.54 30.69 10.18
N ALA A 177 17.78 29.64 10.97
CA ALA A 177 18.98 28.82 10.87
C ALA A 177 18.85 27.57 9.97
N THR A 178 17.87 27.47 9.05
CA THR A 178 17.60 26.22 8.31
C THR A 178 17.78 26.36 6.80
N GLY A 179 18.44 25.40 6.15
CA GLY A 179 18.94 25.49 4.76
C GLY A 179 20.46 25.30 4.72
N LYS A 180 21.08 25.27 3.52
CA LYS A 180 22.52 24.99 3.32
C LYS A 180 23.48 25.83 4.20
N ASP A 181 23.04 26.99 4.70
CA ASP A 181 23.80 27.84 5.62
C ASP A 181 23.95 27.30 7.05
N ALA A 182 23.05 26.43 7.52
CA ALA A 182 23.21 25.74 8.81
C ALA A 182 24.47 24.86 8.79
N ALA A 183 24.67 24.16 7.66
CA ALA A 183 25.83 23.32 7.43
C ALA A 183 27.11 24.16 7.25
N ARG A 184 27.04 25.26 6.49
CA ARG A 184 28.19 26.16 6.27
C ARG A 184 28.61 26.90 7.54
N LYS A 185 27.67 27.33 8.40
CA LYS A 185 27.99 27.93 9.71
C LYS A 185 28.61 26.91 10.66
N LYS A 186 28.12 25.67 10.69
CA LYS A 186 28.70 24.58 11.50
C LYS A 186 30.13 24.23 11.04
N GLN A 187 30.37 24.17 9.73
CA GLN A 187 31.71 23.97 9.16
C GLN A 187 32.66 25.12 9.47
N ARG A 188 32.19 26.38 9.41
CA ARG A 188 33.02 27.55 9.70
C ARG A 188 33.35 27.67 11.19
N LEU A 189 32.48 27.22 12.09
CA LEU A 189 32.75 27.22 13.53
C LEU A 189 33.70 26.08 13.94
N ALA A 190 33.61 24.91 13.28
CA ALA A 190 34.56 23.81 13.46
C ALA A 190 35.97 24.08 12.91
N GLN A 191 36.18 25.18 12.19
CA GLN A 191 37.51 25.65 11.76
C GLN A 191 38.19 26.55 12.81
N TYR A 192 37.49 26.91 13.88
CA TYR A 192 37.99 27.73 14.97
C TYR A 192 38.04 26.98 16.32
N GLU A 193 37.97 25.64 16.29
CA GLU A 193 38.22 24.74 17.43
C GLU A 193 39.51 23.94 17.19
#